data_AF-A0A2Z6ETJ6-F1
#
_entry.id   AF-A0A2Z6ETJ6-F1
#
_cell.length_a   1.000
_cell.length_b   1.000
_cell.length_c   1.000
_cell.angle_alpha   90.00
_cell.angle_beta   90.00
_cell.angle_gamma   90.00
#
_symmetry.space_group_name_H-M   'P 1'
#
loop_
_entity.id
_entity.type
_entity.pdbx_description
1 polymer ?
#
loop_
_entity_poly.entity_id
_entity_poly.type
_entity_poly.pdbx_seq_one_letter_code
_entity_poly.pdbx_strand_id
1 'polypeptide(L)'
;MQDNTYTLPPNCIAVTYNGAALCNAGIATDVQCVDFQLADLQELYLELVNLLDAAQPMRFWREPMRIVKAPDNMLSVIELLSGSSPATLLRFLYAYCLSIDRPYFSALLHYLTAGDVAFVEFMESHCLNGWSVARFAQKFSLTPRKFNILFYEKYGVCAKRWLLERRLAHAGKLLRSNSLRVLDIALECGFSNHAHFTDSFRKHFGCSPTQFRLQHTQKHPGLSHPQSVLLTPELKVEEYGYRAFQQSSLSII
;
A
#
# COMPACT_ATOMS: atom_id res chain seq x y z
N MET A 1 4.08 -26.85 16.45
CA MET A 1 3.26 -26.48 15.28
C MET A 1 1.86 -26.97 15.60
N GLN A 2 1.00 -26.09 16.12
CA GLN A 2 -0.42 -26.37 16.25
C GLN A 2 -1.07 -25.98 14.92
N ASP A 3 -1.73 -26.92 14.26
CA ASP A 3 -2.55 -26.64 13.09
C ASP A 3 -3.71 -25.74 13.52
N ASN A 4 -3.56 -24.44 13.25
CA ASN A 4 -4.60 -23.43 13.48
C ASN A 4 -5.64 -23.50 12.36
N THR A 5 -6.38 -24.61 12.31
CA THR A 5 -7.42 -24.84 11.31
C THR A 5 -8.77 -24.44 11.87
N TYR A 6 -9.42 -23.50 11.20
CA TYR A 6 -10.70 -22.95 11.61
C TYR A 6 -11.80 -23.32 10.61
N THR A 7 -12.98 -23.68 11.12
CA THR A 7 -14.19 -23.94 10.32
C THR A 7 -15.05 -22.69 10.33
N LEU A 8 -15.46 -22.19 9.15
CA LEU A 8 -16.32 -21.01 9.06
C LEU A 8 -17.80 -21.38 9.06
N PRO A 9 -18.62 -20.73 9.90
CA PRO A 9 -20.06 -20.81 9.78
C PRO A 9 -20.54 -20.15 8.48
N PRO A 10 -21.70 -20.56 7.93
CA PRO A 10 -22.26 -19.91 6.74
C PRO A 10 -22.59 -18.45 7.03
N ASN A 11 -22.59 -17.64 5.97
CA ASN A 11 -22.98 -16.22 6.01
C ASN A 11 -22.16 -15.39 7.01
N CYS A 12 -20.85 -15.59 6.98
CA CYS A 12 -19.90 -14.90 7.83
C CYS A 12 -18.69 -14.45 7.02
N ILE A 13 -18.08 -13.36 7.48
CA ILE A 13 -16.79 -12.85 7.05
C ILE A 13 -15.78 -13.17 8.16
N ALA A 14 -14.63 -13.70 7.82
CA ALA A 14 -13.52 -13.95 8.71
C ALA A 14 -12.38 -12.99 8.41
N VAL A 15 -12.01 -12.18 9.40
CA VAL A 15 -10.87 -11.27 9.30
C VAL A 15 -9.69 -11.91 10.02
N THR A 16 -8.61 -12.17 9.28
CA THR A 16 -7.37 -12.75 9.81
C THR A 16 -6.19 -11.82 9.55
N TYR A 17 -5.19 -11.88 10.41
CA TYR A 17 -3.90 -11.22 10.21
C TYR A 17 -2.79 -12.17 10.65
N ASN A 18 -1.65 -12.16 9.95
CA ASN A 18 -0.48 -13.05 10.16
C ASN A 18 -0.65 -14.51 9.71
N GLY A 19 -1.34 -14.76 8.59
CA GLY A 19 -1.27 -16.06 7.90
C GLY A 19 -1.99 -17.21 8.62
N ALA A 20 -3.06 -16.92 9.36
CA ALA A 20 -4.00 -17.97 9.78
C ALA A 20 -4.63 -18.58 8.53
N ALA A 21 -4.40 -19.87 8.30
CA ALA A 21 -4.90 -20.60 7.15
C ALA A 21 -6.28 -21.20 7.44
N LEU A 22 -7.20 -21.08 6.49
CA LEU A 22 -8.46 -21.80 6.54
C LEU A 22 -8.28 -23.22 6.03
N CYS A 23 -8.96 -24.16 6.69
CA CYS A 23 -9.10 -25.50 6.16
C CYS A 23 -10.47 -25.64 5.49
N ASN A 24 -10.46 -25.83 4.17
CA ASN A 24 -11.63 -26.18 3.36
C ASN A 24 -12.15 -27.61 3.61
N ALA A 25 -11.95 -28.16 4.81
CA ALA A 25 -12.35 -29.52 5.14
C ALA A 25 -13.89 -29.60 5.29
N GLY A 26 -14.58 -29.76 4.16
CA GLY A 26 -15.87 -30.46 4.11
C GLY A 26 -17.15 -29.65 3.91
N ILE A 27 -17.11 -28.36 3.56
CA ILE A 27 -18.33 -27.59 3.26
C ILE A 27 -18.23 -26.98 1.87
N ALA A 28 -19.24 -27.26 1.04
CA ALA A 28 -19.42 -26.81 -0.34
C ALA A 28 -19.80 -25.31 -0.43
N THR A 29 -19.00 -24.44 0.18
CA THR A 29 -19.13 -22.99 0.08
C THR A 29 -17.93 -22.44 -0.68
N ASP A 30 -18.19 -21.65 -1.72
CA ASP A 30 -17.18 -20.92 -2.48
C ASP A 30 -16.51 -19.89 -1.56
N VAL A 31 -15.40 -20.29 -0.93
CA VAL A 31 -14.66 -19.43 -0.01
C VAL A 31 -13.85 -18.42 -0.82
N GLN A 32 -14.29 -17.16 -0.87
CA GLN A 32 -13.55 -16.07 -1.52
C GLN A 32 -12.56 -15.45 -0.53
N CYS A 33 -11.30 -15.84 -0.62
CA CYS A 33 -10.22 -15.22 0.16
C CYS A 33 -9.71 -13.97 -0.56
N VAL A 34 -9.72 -12.83 0.13
CA VAL A 34 -9.16 -11.58 -0.37
C VAL A 34 -8.05 -11.09 0.56
N ASP A 35 -6.85 -10.98 0.01
CA ASP A 35 -5.67 -10.51 0.73
C ASP A 35 -5.41 -9.03 0.46
N PHE A 36 -5.17 -8.28 1.53
CA PHE A 36 -4.80 -6.88 1.47
C PHE A 36 -3.40 -6.67 2.06
N GLN A 37 -2.63 -5.81 1.38
CA GLN A 37 -1.32 -5.40 1.83
C GLN A 37 -1.45 -4.29 2.89
N LEU A 38 -0.40 -4.10 3.69
CA LEU A 38 -0.39 -3.03 4.70
C LEU A 38 -0.51 -1.63 4.07
N ALA A 39 -0.03 -1.44 2.83
CA ALA A 39 -0.19 -0.19 2.09
C ALA A 39 -1.67 0.16 1.84
N ASP A 40 -2.48 -0.84 1.47
CA ASP A 40 -3.92 -0.65 1.25
C ASP A 40 -4.62 -0.22 2.56
N LEU A 41 -4.19 -0.78 3.68
CA LEU A 41 -4.69 -0.45 5.01
C LEU A 41 -4.26 0.95 5.49
N GLN A 42 -3.12 1.46 5.03
CA GLN A 42 -2.69 2.82 5.33
C GLN A 42 -3.53 3.86 4.59
N GLU A 43 -3.82 3.63 3.30
CA GLU A 43 -4.73 4.50 2.54
C GLU A 43 -6.11 4.53 3.19
N LEU A 44 -6.63 3.34 3.53
CA LEU A 44 -7.88 3.18 4.26
C LEU A 44 -7.87 3.92 5.61
N TYR A 45 -6.79 3.83 6.39
CA TYR A 45 -6.68 4.51 7.67
C TYR A 45 -6.80 6.02 7.53
N LEU A 46 -6.15 6.64 6.53
CA LEU A 46 -6.25 8.07 6.30
C LEU A 46 -7.68 8.52 5.98
N GLU A 47 -8.44 7.69 5.26
CA GLU A 47 -9.84 7.95 4.94
C GLU A 47 -10.75 7.79 6.15
N LEU A 48 -10.48 6.77 6.97
CA LEU A 48 -11.35 6.38 8.07
C LEU A 48 -10.97 6.99 9.43
N VAL A 49 -9.82 7.68 9.56
CA VAL A 49 -9.29 8.14 10.86
C VAL A 49 -10.30 8.93 11.69
N ASN A 50 -11.18 9.70 11.05
CA ASN A 50 -12.23 10.49 11.71
C ASN A 50 -13.45 9.68 12.16
N LEU A 51 -13.56 8.43 11.70
CA LEU A 51 -14.61 7.47 12.05
C LEU A 51 -14.14 6.43 13.08
N LEU A 52 -12.84 6.36 13.37
CA LEU A 52 -12.26 5.43 14.35
C LEU A 52 -12.47 5.95 15.77
N ASP A 53 -12.57 5.01 16.72
CA ASP A 53 -12.62 5.36 18.14
C ASP A 53 -11.28 5.96 18.61
N ALA A 54 -11.34 7.17 19.17
CA ALA A 54 -10.15 7.90 19.63
C ALA A 54 -9.49 7.28 20.88
N ALA A 55 -10.27 6.58 21.71
CA ALA A 55 -9.79 5.92 22.92
C ALA A 55 -9.40 4.48 22.61
N GLN A 56 -8.09 4.19 22.64
CA GLN A 56 -7.57 2.84 22.40
C GLN A 56 -7.47 2.06 23.72
N PRO A 57 -7.90 0.80 23.79
CA PRO A 57 -7.71 0.00 24.99
C PRO A 57 -6.22 -0.16 25.29
N MET A 58 -5.81 0.10 26.54
CA MET A 58 -4.40 -0.01 27.01
C MET A 58 -3.74 -1.36 26.67
N ARG A 59 -4.54 -2.41 26.44
CA ARG A 59 -4.11 -3.71 25.90
C ARG A 59 -5.16 -4.23 24.90
N PHE A 60 -4.86 -4.11 23.61
CA PHE A 60 -5.64 -4.77 22.56
C PHE A 60 -5.25 -6.25 22.48
N TRP A 61 -6.13 -7.13 22.99
CA TRP A 61 -5.98 -8.58 22.84
C TRP A 61 -6.41 -9.03 21.45
N ARG A 62 -5.59 -9.88 20.86
CA ARG A 62 -5.49 -10.10 19.42
C ARG A 62 -5.95 -11.51 19.10
N GLU A 63 -7.18 -11.65 18.58
CA GLU A 63 -7.69 -12.94 18.11
C GLU A 63 -7.10 -13.24 16.73
N PRO A 64 -6.50 -14.42 16.50
CA PRO A 64 -5.90 -14.78 15.21
C PRO A 64 -6.91 -14.78 14.05
N MET A 65 -8.20 -14.89 14.37
CA MET A 65 -9.31 -14.78 13.44
C MET A 65 -10.50 -14.14 14.16
N ARG A 66 -11.09 -13.12 13.55
CA ARG A 66 -12.34 -12.49 14.01
C ARG A 66 -13.46 -12.82 13.02
N ILE A 67 -14.53 -13.47 13.48
CA ILE A 67 -15.68 -13.79 12.64
C ILE A 67 -16.77 -12.73 12.82
N VAL A 68 -17.26 -12.19 11.71
CA VAL A 68 -18.29 -11.17 11.61
C VAL A 68 -19.45 -11.75 10.81
N LYS A 69 -20.68 -11.70 11.33
CA LYS A 69 -21.85 -12.15 10.55
C LYS A 69 -22.06 -11.24 9.35
N ALA A 70 -22.40 -11.80 8.20
CA ALA A 70 -22.68 -11.07 6.97
C ALA A 70 -23.98 -11.59 6.35
N PRO A 71 -25.08 -10.83 6.38
CA PRO A 71 -26.33 -11.23 5.74
C PRO A 71 -26.17 -11.30 4.22
N ASP A 72 -27.06 -12.03 3.55
CA ASP A 72 -26.92 -12.37 2.11
C ASP A 72 -26.73 -11.14 1.21
N ASN A 73 -27.40 -10.03 1.52
CA ASN A 73 -27.26 -8.78 0.78
C ASN A 73 -25.84 -8.20 0.87
N MET A 74 -25.15 -8.37 2.00
CA MET A 74 -23.76 -7.95 2.15
C MET A 74 -22.83 -8.83 1.33
N LEU A 75 -23.08 -10.14 1.30
CA LEU A 75 -22.32 -11.09 0.49
C LEU A 75 -22.48 -10.79 -1.01
N SER A 76 -23.70 -10.47 -1.46
CA SER A 76 -23.94 -10.06 -2.85
C SER A 76 -23.17 -8.79 -3.24
N VAL A 77 -23.05 -7.82 -2.32
CA VAL A 77 -22.26 -6.60 -2.57
C VAL A 77 -20.77 -6.92 -2.61
N ILE A 78 -20.28 -7.81 -1.73
CA ILE A 78 -18.89 -8.27 -1.73
C ILE A 78 -18.53 -8.93 -3.06
N GLU A 79 -19.38 -9.84 -3.54
CA GLU A 79 -19.21 -10.54 -4.82
C GLU A 79 -19.23 -9.58 -6.01
N LEU A 80 -20.08 -8.55 -5.97
CA LEU A 80 -20.11 -7.52 -7.01
C LEU A 80 -18.84 -6.65 -7.01
N LEU A 81 -18.35 -6.28 -5.82
CA LEU A 81 -17.19 -5.41 -5.65
C LEU A 81 -15.86 -6.14 -5.89
N SER A 82 -15.80 -7.46 -5.64
CA SER A 82 -14.60 -8.27 -5.88
C SER A 82 -14.21 -8.31 -7.36
N GLY A 83 -15.19 -8.23 -8.27
CA GLY A 83 -14.95 -8.09 -9.71
C GLY A 83 -14.60 -6.67 -10.19
N SER A 84 -14.70 -5.65 -9.33
CA SER A 84 -14.60 -4.24 -9.73
C SER A 84 -13.31 -3.55 -9.28
N SER A 85 -13.00 -3.56 -7.98
CA SER A 85 -11.82 -2.88 -7.42
C SER A 85 -11.48 -3.41 -6.03
N PRO A 86 -10.28 -3.99 -5.82
CA PRO A 86 -9.83 -4.46 -4.50
C PRO A 86 -9.87 -3.36 -3.44
N ALA A 87 -9.51 -2.13 -3.81
CA ALA A 87 -9.48 -1.01 -2.87
C ALA A 87 -10.89 -0.57 -2.46
N THR A 88 -11.88 -0.64 -3.35
CA THR A 88 -13.29 -0.35 -3.01
C THR A 88 -13.86 -1.46 -2.14
N LEU A 89 -13.53 -2.71 -2.46
CA LEU A 89 -13.91 -3.86 -1.66
C LEU A 89 -13.33 -3.76 -0.24
N LEU A 90 -12.05 -3.40 -0.08
CA LEU A 90 -11.43 -3.18 1.23
C LEU A 90 -12.18 -2.11 2.02
N ARG A 91 -12.45 -0.94 1.42
CA ARG A 91 -13.20 0.15 2.07
C ARG A 91 -14.57 -0.32 2.54
N PHE A 92 -15.29 -1.02 1.67
CA PHE A 92 -16.61 -1.55 1.98
C PHE A 92 -16.56 -2.56 3.13
N LEU A 93 -15.68 -3.56 3.03
CA LEU A 93 -15.50 -4.59 4.04
C LEU A 93 -15.11 -3.98 5.39
N TYR A 94 -14.17 -3.04 5.41
CA TYR A 94 -13.70 -2.44 6.65
C TYR A 94 -14.74 -1.50 7.27
N ALA A 95 -15.46 -0.73 6.45
CA ALA A 95 -16.59 0.08 6.91
C ALA A 95 -17.70 -0.80 7.51
N TYR A 96 -17.99 -1.93 6.87
CA TYR A 96 -18.92 -2.93 7.41
C TYR A 96 -18.42 -3.49 8.74
N CYS A 97 -17.17 -3.95 8.81
CA CYS A 97 -16.59 -4.46 10.05
C CYS A 97 -16.65 -3.43 11.19
N LEU A 98 -16.32 -2.16 10.92
CA LEU A 98 -16.45 -1.05 11.87
C LEU A 98 -17.90 -0.81 12.32
N SER A 99 -18.89 -1.10 11.48
CA SER A 99 -20.30 -1.00 11.86
C SER A 99 -20.75 -2.11 12.80
N ILE A 100 -20.09 -3.28 12.77
CA ILE A 100 -20.42 -4.43 13.61
C ILE A 100 -19.68 -4.35 14.95
N ASP A 101 -18.38 -4.08 14.94
CA ASP A 101 -17.55 -4.02 16.14
C ASP A 101 -16.53 -2.88 16.05
N ARG A 102 -17.05 -1.65 16.16
CA ARG A 102 -16.24 -0.43 16.03
C ARG A 102 -15.02 -0.43 16.95
N PRO A 103 -15.10 -0.77 18.25
CA PRO A 103 -13.93 -0.71 19.12
C PRO A 103 -12.84 -1.70 18.70
N TYR A 104 -13.21 -2.93 18.35
CA TYR A 104 -12.24 -3.93 17.89
C TYR A 104 -11.58 -3.53 16.57
N PHE A 105 -12.38 -3.16 15.56
CA PHE A 105 -11.84 -2.84 14.24
C PHE A 105 -11.13 -1.49 14.19
N SER A 106 -11.49 -0.54 15.05
CA SER A 106 -10.68 0.65 15.28
C SER A 106 -9.33 0.27 15.85
N ALA A 107 -9.30 -0.51 16.93
CA ALA A 107 -8.05 -0.95 17.55
C ALA A 107 -7.20 -1.85 16.65
N LEU A 108 -7.82 -2.67 15.80
CA LEU A 108 -7.14 -3.49 14.81
C LEU A 108 -6.52 -2.61 13.71
N LEU A 109 -7.27 -1.66 13.14
CA LEU A 109 -6.74 -0.79 12.10
C LEU A 109 -5.62 0.07 12.65
N HIS A 110 -5.86 0.69 13.82
CA HIS A 110 -4.82 1.37 14.56
C HIS A 110 -3.65 0.44 14.82
N TYR A 111 -3.81 -0.80 15.26
CA TYR A 111 -2.67 -1.69 15.47
C TYR A 111 -1.87 -1.97 14.18
N LEU A 112 -2.57 -2.27 13.09
CA LEU A 112 -1.96 -2.55 11.78
C LEU A 112 -1.23 -1.30 11.25
N THR A 113 -1.65 -0.09 11.63
CA THR A 113 -1.05 1.18 11.17
C THR A 113 -0.16 1.91 12.19
N ALA A 114 -0.33 1.66 13.49
CA ALA A 114 0.25 2.42 14.62
C ALA A 114 1.69 2.05 14.91
N GLY A 115 2.19 0.94 14.36
CA GLY A 115 3.59 0.57 14.50
C GLY A 115 4.55 1.53 13.82
N ASP A 116 4.07 2.41 12.92
CA ASP A 116 4.99 2.95 11.94
C ASP A 116 4.58 4.27 11.27
N VAL A 117 3.62 5.02 11.84
CA VAL A 117 3.28 6.37 11.34
C VAL A 117 4.52 7.25 11.29
N ALA A 118 5.32 7.27 12.37
CA ALA A 118 6.57 8.03 12.42
C ALA A 118 7.60 7.56 11.37
N PHE A 119 7.64 6.26 11.04
CA PHE A 119 8.49 5.75 9.97
C PHE A 119 7.96 6.10 8.59
N VAL A 120 6.64 5.97 8.34
CA VAL A 120 6.03 6.38 7.07
C VAL A 120 6.28 7.85 6.86
N GLU A 121 5.96 8.68 7.85
CA GLU A 121 6.16 10.12 7.81
C GLU A 121 7.63 10.46 7.61
N PHE A 122 8.55 9.80 8.32
CA PHE A 122 9.98 9.96 8.12
C PHE A 122 10.40 9.60 6.69
N MET A 123 9.94 8.46 6.18
CA MET A 123 10.30 8.00 4.84
C MET A 123 9.74 8.94 3.76
N GLU A 124 8.49 9.35 3.84
CA GLU A 124 7.85 10.26 2.89
C GLU A 124 8.48 11.66 2.93
N SER A 125 8.72 12.22 4.12
CA SER A 125 9.36 13.54 4.29
C SER A 125 10.81 13.58 3.84
N HIS A 126 11.51 12.42 3.78
CA HIS A 126 12.92 12.35 3.42
C HIS A 126 13.18 11.62 2.10
N CYS A 127 12.17 11.11 1.39
CA CYS A 127 12.38 10.28 0.19
C CYS A 127 13.12 11.01 -0.93
N LEU A 128 12.98 12.34 -1.00
CA LEU A 128 13.65 13.22 -1.98
C LEU A 128 15.04 13.68 -1.53
N ASN A 129 15.40 13.48 -0.26
CA ASN A 129 16.78 13.68 0.15
C ASN A 129 17.60 12.60 -0.55
N GLY A 130 18.68 12.96 -1.24
CA GLY A 130 19.51 12.04 -2.03
C GLY A 130 20.28 10.97 -1.23
N TRP A 131 19.71 10.49 -0.13
CA TRP A 131 20.22 9.50 0.78
C TRP A 131 20.16 8.11 0.17
N SER A 132 21.15 7.29 0.53
CA SER A 132 21.17 5.87 0.21
C SER A 132 20.29 5.08 1.18
N VAL A 133 19.86 3.89 0.79
CA VAL A 133 19.15 2.96 1.68
C VAL A 133 19.94 2.68 2.96
N ALA A 134 21.27 2.62 2.88
CA ALA A 134 22.13 2.45 4.05
C ALA A 134 22.01 3.62 5.05
N ARG A 135 21.87 4.86 4.56
CA ARG A 135 21.65 6.03 5.41
C ARG A 135 20.28 6.03 6.06
N PHE A 136 19.24 5.59 5.35
CA PHE A 136 17.91 5.36 5.95
C PHE A 136 18.00 4.29 7.04
N ALA A 137 18.61 3.15 6.77
CA ALA A 137 18.80 2.08 7.75
C ALA A 137 19.51 2.57 9.02
N GLN A 138 20.56 3.38 8.87
CA GLN A 138 21.29 3.97 10.00
C GLN A 138 20.40 4.85 10.89
N LYS A 139 19.43 5.58 10.33
CA LYS A 139 18.52 6.43 11.10
C LYS A 139 17.61 5.65 12.04
N PHE A 140 17.38 4.38 11.73
CA PHE A 140 16.64 3.45 12.57
C PHE A 140 17.56 2.49 13.36
N SER A 141 18.87 2.73 13.37
CA SER A 141 19.86 1.84 13.99
C SER A 141 19.83 0.40 13.43
N LEU A 142 19.55 0.27 12.13
CA LEU A 142 19.45 -1.00 11.43
C LEU A 142 20.58 -1.19 10.42
N THR A 143 20.88 -2.46 10.13
CA THR A 143 21.70 -2.79 8.95
C THR A 143 20.85 -2.65 7.67
N PRO A 144 21.45 -2.37 6.50
CA PRO A 144 20.70 -2.26 5.24
C PRO A 144 19.88 -3.50 4.90
N ARG A 145 20.36 -4.69 5.30
CA ARG A 145 19.65 -5.96 5.12
C ARG A 145 18.39 -6.01 5.99
N LYS A 146 18.53 -5.77 7.30
CA LYS A 146 17.37 -5.77 8.23
C LYS A 146 16.36 -4.70 7.83
N PHE A 147 16.83 -3.52 7.45
CA PHE A 147 15.98 -2.44 6.96
C PHE A 147 15.18 -2.86 5.73
N ASN A 148 15.80 -3.47 4.71
CA ASN A 148 15.05 -3.91 3.53
C ASN A 148 14.03 -5.03 3.85
N ILE A 149 14.33 -5.92 4.79
CA ILE A 149 13.37 -6.96 5.21
C ILE A 149 12.13 -6.29 5.83
N LEU A 150 12.34 -5.46 6.85
CA LEU A 150 11.24 -4.73 7.52
C LEU A 150 10.50 -3.79 6.55
N PHE A 151 11.23 -3.12 5.65
CA PHE A 151 10.64 -2.26 4.64
C PHE A 151 9.79 -3.07 3.65
N TYR A 152 10.26 -4.24 3.24
CA TYR A 152 9.50 -5.10 2.33
C TYR A 152 8.26 -5.67 3.01
N GLU A 153 8.37 -6.15 4.25
CA GLU A 153 7.24 -6.59 5.08
C GLU A 153 6.16 -5.50 5.17
N LYS A 154 6.57 -4.23 5.14
CA LYS A 154 5.68 -3.09 5.28
C LYS A 154 5.12 -2.50 3.97
N TYR A 155 5.95 -2.36 2.94
CA TYR A 155 5.60 -1.66 1.70
C TYR A 155 5.41 -2.61 0.51
N GLY A 156 5.65 -3.92 0.69
CA GLY A 156 5.57 -4.91 -0.38
C GLY A 156 6.67 -4.79 -1.45
N VAL A 157 7.60 -3.83 -1.30
CA VAL A 157 8.70 -3.57 -2.22
C VAL A 157 9.96 -3.22 -1.45
N CYS A 158 11.14 -3.46 -2.04
CA CYS A 158 12.40 -3.09 -1.39
C CYS A 158 12.58 -1.56 -1.36
N ALA A 159 13.24 -1.06 -0.32
CA ALA A 159 13.37 0.38 -0.09
C ALA A 159 14.01 1.14 -1.26
N LYS A 160 14.98 0.50 -1.96
CA LYS A 160 15.64 1.11 -3.12
C LYS A 160 14.65 1.39 -4.25
N ARG A 161 13.77 0.44 -4.54
CA ARG A 161 12.75 0.57 -5.60
C ARG A 161 11.71 1.62 -5.21
N TRP A 162 11.22 1.54 -3.98
CA TRP A 162 10.24 2.50 -3.46
C TRP A 162 10.74 3.96 -3.53
N LEU A 163 11.98 4.22 -3.09
CA LEU A 163 12.60 5.55 -3.18
C LEU A 163 12.71 6.02 -4.63
N LEU A 164 13.11 5.12 -5.55
CA LEU A 164 13.24 5.48 -6.95
C LEU A 164 11.90 5.90 -7.56
N GLU A 165 10.84 5.14 -7.31
CA GLU A 165 9.50 5.41 -7.81
C GLU A 165 8.95 6.74 -7.28
N ARG A 166 9.10 7.03 -5.98
CA ARG A 166 8.70 8.33 -5.40
C ARG A 166 9.44 9.51 -6.02
N ARG A 167 10.77 9.40 -6.19
CA ARG A 167 11.60 10.44 -6.80
C ARG A 167 11.25 10.70 -8.27
N LEU A 168 11.01 9.65 -9.04
CA LEU A 168 10.60 9.75 -10.44
C LEU A 168 9.19 10.32 -10.59
N ALA A 169 8.25 9.92 -9.73
CA ALA A 169 6.91 10.48 -9.69
C ALA A 169 6.94 11.99 -9.41
N HIS A 170 7.77 12.44 -8.44
CA HIS A 170 7.96 13.86 -8.17
C HIS A 170 8.59 14.61 -9.35
N ALA A 171 9.62 14.02 -9.99
CA ALA A 171 10.23 14.61 -11.19
C ALA A 171 9.21 14.77 -12.32
N GLY A 172 8.33 13.78 -12.53
CA GLY A 172 7.25 13.86 -13.51
C GLY A 172 6.27 15.00 -13.23
N LYS A 173 5.97 15.29 -11.95
CA LYS A 173 5.15 16.44 -11.55
C LYS A 173 5.86 17.76 -11.91
N LEU A 174 7.12 17.93 -11.51
CA LEU A 174 7.91 19.14 -11.79
C LEU A 174 8.09 19.39 -13.30
N LEU A 175 8.29 18.33 -14.09
CA LEU A 175 8.41 18.43 -15.54
C LEU A 175 7.13 18.89 -16.25
N ARG A 176 5.96 18.71 -15.62
CA ARG A 176 4.67 19.19 -16.16
C ARG A 176 4.35 20.62 -15.75
N SER A 177 4.74 21.02 -14.54
CA SER A 177 4.31 22.29 -13.94
C SER A 177 5.36 23.39 -13.94
N ASN A 178 6.63 23.08 -14.24
CA ASN A 178 7.74 24.03 -14.05
C ASN A 178 8.70 24.07 -15.24
N SER A 179 9.30 25.24 -15.48
CA SER A 179 10.34 25.51 -16.48
C SER A 179 11.77 25.27 -15.96
N LEU A 180 11.97 24.77 -14.74
CA LEU A 180 13.28 24.41 -14.18
C LEU A 180 14.11 23.55 -15.15
N ARG A 181 15.45 23.65 -15.11
CA ARG A 181 16.29 22.79 -15.96
C ARG A 181 16.15 21.35 -15.52
N VAL A 182 16.28 20.41 -16.46
CA VAL A 182 16.19 18.96 -16.18
C VAL A 182 17.20 18.54 -15.11
N LEU A 183 18.39 19.15 -15.12
CA LEU A 183 19.41 18.95 -14.09
C LEU A 183 18.94 19.39 -12.69
N ASP A 184 18.31 20.56 -12.58
CA ASP A 184 17.84 21.10 -11.31
C ASP A 184 16.73 20.21 -10.73
N ILE A 185 15.80 19.76 -11.58
CA ILE A 185 14.75 18.79 -11.20
C ILE A 185 15.37 17.48 -10.71
N ALA A 186 16.42 16.99 -11.36
CA ALA A 186 17.09 15.76 -10.93
C ALA A 186 17.65 15.91 -9.50
N LEU A 187 18.30 17.03 -9.22
CA LEU A 187 18.87 17.33 -7.89
C LEU A 187 17.78 17.48 -6.83
N GLU A 188 16.70 18.20 -7.14
CA GLU A 188 15.54 18.40 -6.25
C GLU A 188 14.83 17.08 -5.93
N CYS A 189 14.78 16.15 -6.89
CA CYS A 189 14.27 14.80 -6.68
C CYS A 189 15.27 13.83 -6.03
N GLY A 190 16.41 14.30 -5.53
CA GLY A 190 17.37 13.47 -4.80
C GLY A 190 18.24 12.57 -5.66
N PHE A 191 18.40 12.86 -6.95
CA PHE A 191 19.40 12.20 -7.79
C PHE A 191 20.74 12.91 -7.65
N SER A 192 21.81 12.15 -7.46
CA SER A 192 23.18 12.68 -7.37
C SER A 192 23.81 12.98 -8.73
N ASN A 193 23.27 12.45 -9.82
CA ASN A 193 23.77 12.73 -11.16
C ASN A 193 22.68 12.62 -12.24
N HIS A 194 22.88 13.40 -13.30
CA HIS A 194 21.95 13.54 -14.42
C HIS A 194 21.79 12.26 -15.27
N ALA A 195 22.87 11.50 -15.45
CA ALA A 195 22.86 10.31 -16.29
C ALA A 195 21.97 9.21 -15.68
N HIS A 196 22.14 8.94 -14.39
CA HIS A 196 21.32 7.99 -13.63
C HIS A 196 19.85 8.43 -13.58
N PHE A 197 19.59 9.72 -13.39
CA PHE A 197 18.24 10.27 -13.46
C PHE A 197 17.60 10.02 -14.83
N THR A 198 18.27 10.43 -15.92
CA THR A 198 17.74 10.30 -17.27
C THR A 198 17.46 8.85 -17.64
N ASP A 199 18.38 7.93 -17.31
CA ASP A 199 18.19 6.52 -17.59
C ASP A 199 17.06 5.90 -16.78
N SER A 200 16.98 6.21 -15.48
CA SER A 200 15.90 5.74 -14.61
C SER A 200 14.53 6.28 -15.03
N PHE A 201 14.47 7.56 -15.39
CA PHE A 201 13.25 8.21 -15.85
C PHE A 201 12.76 7.59 -17.14
N ARG A 202 13.65 7.37 -18.11
CA ARG A 202 13.32 6.72 -19.38
C ARG A 202 12.85 5.28 -19.18
N LYS A 203 13.48 4.52 -18.28
CA LYS A 203 13.04 3.15 -17.95
C LYS A 203 11.64 3.13 -17.33
N HIS A 204 11.30 4.15 -16.54
CA HIS A 204 10.01 4.21 -15.85
C HIS A 204 8.87 4.78 -16.71
N PHE A 205 9.12 5.86 -17.46
CA PHE A 205 8.09 6.56 -18.26
C PHE A 205 8.13 6.24 -19.76
N GLY A 206 9.10 5.46 -20.22
CA GLY A 206 9.27 5.11 -21.64
C GLY A 206 9.88 6.20 -22.52
N CYS A 207 10.12 7.40 -22.01
CA CYS A 207 10.73 8.52 -22.74
C CYS A 207 11.67 9.35 -21.87
N SER A 208 12.55 10.14 -22.49
CA SER A 208 13.47 11.01 -21.73
C SER A 208 12.74 12.15 -21.02
N PRO A 209 13.30 12.72 -19.93
CA PRO A 209 12.71 13.86 -19.21
C PRO A 209 12.38 15.05 -20.13
N THR A 210 13.25 15.35 -21.09
CA THR A 210 13.05 16.44 -22.06
C THR A 210 11.88 16.15 -22.99
N GLN A 211 11.78 14.92 -23.51
CA GLN A 211 10.65 14.50 -24.34
C GLN A 211 9.34 14.52 -23.55
N PHE A 212 9.36 14.03 -22.32
CA PHE A 212 8.22 14.04 -21.40
C PHE A 212 7.69 15.48 -21.19
N ARG A 213 8.60 16.44 -20.95
CA ARG A 213 8.23 17.86 -20.84
C ARG A 213 7.58 18.39 -22.10
N LEU A 214 8.17 18.14 -23.26
CA LEU A 214 7.65 18.63 -24.54
C LEU A 214 6.23 18.10 -24.80
N GLN A 215 5.97 16.82 -24.54
CA GLN A 215 4.65 16.20 -24.70
C GLN A 215 3.57 16.87 -23.83
N HIS A 216 3.94 17.37 -22.65
CA HIS A 216 3.03 18.03 -21.72
C HIS A 216 2.99 19.55 -21.86
N THR A 217 3.98 20.18 -22.48
CA THR A 217 3.99 21.63 -22.76
C THR A 217 3.21 21.96 -24.05
N GLN A 218 3.20 21.05 -25.03
CA GLN A 218 2.52 21.23 -26.33
C GLN A 218 0.98 21.08 -26.26
N LYS A 219 0.40 20.80 -25.08
CA LYS A 219 -1.05 20.62 -24.88
C LYS A 219 -1.80 21.83 -24.33
N HIS A 220 -1.22 23.04 -24.37
CA HIS A 220 -1.96 24.26 -24.03
C HIS A 220 -1.76 25.41 -25.03
N PRO A 221 -2.69 25.55 -25.99
CA PRO A 221 -3.25 26.85 -26.33
C PRO A 221 -4.72 26.89 -25.89
N GLY A 222 -4.97 27.46 -24.71
CA GLY A 222 -6.31 27.91 -24.28
C GLY A 222 -7.28 26.85 -23.69
N LEU A 223 -7.99 27.28 -22.64
CA LEU A 223 -9.24 26.74 -22.06
C LEU A 223 -9.16 25.65 -20.96
N SER A 224 -9.30 26.15 -19.71
CA SER A 224 -10.13 25.69 -18.59
C SER A 224 -10.80 24.30 -18.59
N HIS A 225 -10.27 23.35 -17.79
CA HIS A 225 -10.92 22.59 -16.68
C HIS A 225 -10.03 21.38 -16.26
N PRO A 226 -9.81 21.07 -14.96
CA PRO A 226 -9.08 19.87 -14.57
C PRO A 226 -10.02 18.67 -14.36
N GLN A 227 -10.04 17.74 -15.31
CA GLN A 227 -10.36 16.34 -15.04
C GLN A 227 -9.05 15.58 -14.78
N SER A 228 -8.84 15.16 -13.54
CA SER A 228 -7.71 14.34 -13.10
C SER A 228 -7.93 12.87 -13.49
N VAL A 229 -7.30 12.42 -14.57
CA VAL A 229 -7.12 11.00 -14.86
C VAL A 229 -5.77 10.57 -14.30
N LEU A 230 -5.79 9.83 -13.20
CA LEU A 230 -4.63 9.15 -12.64
C LEU A 230 -4.30 7.94 -13.53
N LEU A 231 -3.25 8.05 -14.34
CA LEU A 231 -2.63 6.91 -15.00
C LEU A 231 -1.50 6.39 -14.08
N THR A 232 -1.78 5.32 -13.35
CA THR A 232 -0.75 4.45 -12.76
C THR A 232 -0.22 3.52 -13.84
N PRO A 233 1.10 3.43 -14.10
CA PRO A 233 1.63 2.39 -14.98
C PRO A 233 1.66 1.06 -14.23
N GLU A 234 0.99 0.05 -14.78
CA GLU A 234 1.10 -1.35 -14.37
C GLU A 234 2.57 -1.81 -14.49
N LEU A 235 3.20 -2.12 -13.36
CA LEU A 235 4.54 -2.66 -13.30
C LEU A 235 4.48 -4.19 -13.41
N LYS A 236 4.99 -4.73 -14.53
CA LYS A 236 5.26 -6.17 -14.68
C LYS A 236 6.27 -6.61 -13.61
N VAL A 237 5.85 -7.55 -12.76
CA VAL A 237 6.70 -8.20 -11.76
C VAL A 237 7.35 -9.43 -12.42
N GLU A 238 8.64 -9.36 -12.71
CA GLU A 238 9.45 -10.54 -13.04
C GLU A 238 9.89 -11.24 -11.74
N GLU A 239 9.64 -12.54 -11.69
CA GLU A 239 9.95 -13.44 -10.58
C GLU A 239 11.46 -13.52 -10.30
N TYR A 240 11.89 -13.08 -9.12
CA TYR A 240 13.10 -13.57 -8.49
C TYR A 240 12.73 -14.33 -7.24
N GLY A 241 12.82 -15.66 -7.35
CA GLY A 241 12.51 -16.62 -6.30
C GLY A 241 13.33 -16.39 -5.03
N TYR A 242 12.63 -16.03 -3.98
CA TYR A 242 13.04 -16.27 -2.59
C TYR A 242 11.79 -16.76 -1.87
N ARG A 243 11.84 -18.00 -1.34
CA ARG A 243 10.80 -18.58 -0.48
C ARG A 243 10.62 -17.66 0.72
N ALA A 244 9.62 -16.78 0.66
CA ALA A 244 9.33 -15.79 1.68
C ALA A 244 8.55 -16.45 2.81
N PHE A 245 9.11 -16.30 4.01
CA PHE A 245 8.45 -16.56 5.28
C PHE A 245 7.16 -15.73 5.39
N GLN A 246 6.21 -16.29 6.14
CA GLN A 246 4.80 -15.91 6.26
C GLN A 246 4.51 -14.40 6.20
N GLN A 247 3.64 -14.05 5.25
CA GLN A 247 3.13 -12.72 4.99
C GLN A 247 2.36 -12.16 6.19
N SER A 248 2.66 -10.91 6.57
CA SER A 248 1.78 -10.10 7.41
C SER A 248 0.73 -9.42 6.52
N SER A 249 -0.13 -10.22 5.90
CA SER A 249 -1.31 -9.76 5.14
C SER A 249 -2.55 -9.76 6.04
N LEU A 250 -3.51 -8.88 5.73
CA LEU A 250 -4.87 -9.01 6.24
C LEU A 250 -5.64 -9.84 5.21
N SER A 251 -6.14 -11.00 5.61
CA SER A 251 -7.02 -11.79 4.76
C SER A 251 -8.44 -11.61 5.26
N ILE A 252 -9.35 -11.24 4.36
CA ILE A 252 -10.77 -11.25 4.62
C ILE A 252 -11.36 -12.39 3.79
N ILE A 253 -11.95 -13.35 4.48
CA ILE A 253 -12.55 -14.55 3.91
C ILE A 253 -14.06 -14.53 4.07
#